data_AF-A0A931TAX6-F1
#
_entry.id   AF-A0A931TAX6-F1
#
_cell.length_a   1.000
_cell.length_b   1.000
_cell.length_c   1.000
_cell.angle_alpha   90.00
_cell.angle_beta   90.00
_cell.angle_gamma   90.00
#
_symmetry.space_group_name_H-M   'P 1'
#
loop_
_entity.id
_entity.type
_entity.pdbx_description
1 polymer ?
#
loop_
_entity_poly.entity_id
_entity_poly.type
_entity_poly.pdbx_seq_one_letter_code
_entity_poly.pdbx_strand_id
1 'polypeptide(L)'
;LNAEFDRQLIRDSDGSIEEAESVGGFINPIFWLTDTISIRWAGGSQFALDNDRPVVFGSLISDGVPGASFFRVNNRQSEFSLWWTPGPFTFAASYNHTKTDFRQVFPAGGSTSRENENNKIELITWFSF
;
A
#
# COMPACT_ATOMS: atom_id res chain seq x y z
N LEU A 1 3.24 -3.51 11.22
CA LEU A 1 3.57 -4.57 10.26
C LEU A 1 4.17 -3.90 9.03
N ASN A 2 5.48 -3.64 9.06
CA ASN A 2 6.22 -3.21 7.88
C ASN A 2 6.46 -4.47 7.06
N ALA A 3 5.59 -4.78 6.11
CA ALA A 3 5.93 -5.77 5.10
C ALA A 3 6.96 -5.09 4.19
N GLU A 4 8.24 -5.44 4.36
CA GLU A 4 9.31 -5.00 3.47
C GLU A 4 8.89 -5.29 2.02
N PHE A 5 9.02 -4.29 1.15
CA PHE A 5 8.92 -4.53 -0.28
C PHE A 5 10.07 -5.44 -0.69
N ASP A 6 9.81 -6.40 -1.59
CA ASP A 6 10.84 -7.31 -2.09
C ASP A 6 12.03 -6.52 -2.66
N ARG A 7 13.25 -6.97 -2.35
CA ARG A 7 14.50 -6.38 -2.85
C ARG A 7 14.51 -6.40 -4.38
N GLN A 8 14.72 -5.24 -4.98
CA GLN A 8 14.73 -5.03 -6.43
C GLN A 8 16.07 -4.47 -6.86
N LEU A 9 16.51 -4.82 -8.06
CA LEU A 9 17.69 -4.24 -8.69
C LEU A 9 17.25 -3.38 -9.88
N ILE A 10 17.47 -2.07 -9.77
CA ILE A 10 17.26 -1.10 -10.84
C ILE A 10 18.56 -0.87 -11.59
N ARG A 11 18.44 -0.54 -12.86
CA ARG A 11 19.58 -0.05 -13.64
C ARG A 11 19.51 1.46 -13.74
N ASP A 12 20.51 2.15 -13.20
CA ASP A 12 20.58 3.61 -13.30
C ASP A 12 20.99 4.03 -14.73
N SER A 13 20.86 5.33 -15.01
CA SER A 13 21.19 6.02 -16.24
C SER A 13 22.64 5.84 -16.70
N ASP A 14 23.57 5.62 -15.78
CA ASP A 14 24.98 5.30 -16.05
C ASP A 14 25.22 3.79 -16.30
N GLY A 15 24.17 2.98 -16.16
CA GLY A 15 24.19 1.54 -16.31
C GLY A 15 24.56 0.76 -15.05
N SER A 16 24.77 1.42 -13.90
CA SER A 16 24.97 0.78 -12.60
C SER A 16 23.75 -0.04 -12.20
N ILE A 17 23.94 -1.02 -11.33
CA ILE A 17 22.85 -1.83 -10.76
C ILE A 17 22.77 -1.52 -9.27
N GLU A 18 21.62 -1.02 -8.83
CA GLU A 18 21.42 -0.54 -7.45
C GLU A 18 20.13 -1.10 -6.86
N GLU A 19 20.04 -1.15 -5.52
CA GLU A 19 18.82 -1.53 -4.84
C GLU A 19 17.74 -0.46 -5.05
N ALA A 20 16.52 -0.88 -5.40
CA ALA A 20 15.42 0.07 -5.52
C ALA A 20 15.04 0.63 -4.14
N GLU A 21 15.04 1.94 -4.01
CA GLU A 21 14.59 2.60 -2.78
C GLU A 21 13.05 2.59 -2.71
N SER A 22 12.51 2.12 -1.58
CA SER A 22 11.08 2.26 -1.32
C SER A 22 10.78 3.64 -0.76
N VAL A 23 9.92 4.39 -1.45
CA VAL A 23 9.44 5.70 -1.01
C VAL A 23 7.96 5.60 -0.70
N GLY A 24 7.54 6.16 0.42
CA GLY A 24 6.13 6.16 0.78
C GLY A 24 5.80 7.21 1.82
N GLY A 25 4.51 7.49 1.93
CA GLY A 25 3.97 8.44 2.89
C GLY A 25 2.61 7.97 3.36
N PHE A 26 2.30 8.28 4.61
CA PHE A 26 1.02 8.03 5.22
C PHE A 26 0.59 9.28 5.98
N ILE A 27 -0.66 9.69 5.80
CA ILE A 27 -1.26 10.82 6.50
C ILE A 27 -2.57 10.39 7.12
N ASN A 28 -2.91 11.03 8.24
CA ASN A 28 -4.01 10.61 9.09
C ASN A 28 -4.74 11.80 9.72
N PRO A 29 -5.32 12.72 8.94
CA PRO A 29 -6.08 13.84 9.48
C PRO A 29 -7.37 13.40 10.19
N ILE A 30 -7.71 14.15 11.24
CA ILE A 30 -8.98 14.05 11.97
C ILE A 30 -9.65 15.42 11.92
N PHE A 31 -10.93 15.42 11.57
CA PHE A 31 -11.78 16.60 11.49
C PHE A 31 -12.90 16.47 12.51
N TRP A 32 -12.89 17.34 13.51
CA TRP A 32 -13.92 17.39 14.54
C TRP A 32 -15.10 18.21 14.04
N LEU A 33 -16.28 17.58 13.99
CA LEU A 33 -17.53 18.23 13.63
C LEU A 33 -18.24 18.77 14.89
N THR A 34 -18.13 18.03 15.98
CA THR A 34 -18.60 18.40 17.33
C THR A 34 -17.62 17.81 18.36
N ASP A 35 -17.88 18.04 19.64
CA ASP A 35 -17.13 17.42 20.75
C ASP A 35 -17.21 15.89 20.78
N THR A 36 -18.20 15.30 20.09
CA THR A 36 -18.45 13.85 20.10
C THR A 36 -18.42 13.22 18.72
N ILE A 37 -18.42 14.00 17.64
CA ILE A 37 -18.44 13.48 16.27
C ILE A 37 -17.21 13.98 15.53
N SER A 38 -16.46 13.05 14.95
CA SER A 38 -15.33 13.36 14.08
C SER A 38 -15.29 12.46 12.86
N ILE A 39 -14.76 13.00 11.77
CA ILE A 39 -14.39 12.22 10.59
C ILE A 39 -12.89 12.07 10.57
N ARG A 40 -12.42 10.87 10.24
CA ARG A 40 -11.01 10.57 10.06
C ARG A 40 -10.81 10.03 8.65
N TRP A 41 -9.76 10.51 8.00
CA TRP A 41 -9.25 9.87 6.80
C TRP A 41 -7.82 9.44 7.08
N ALA A 42 -7.49 8.19 6.78
CA ALA A 42 -6.17 7.63 6.96
C ALA A 42 -5.74 7.01 5.64
N GLY A 43 -4.76 7.60 4.99
CA GLY A 43 -4.37 7.16 3.65
C GLY A 43 -2.91 7.36 3.38
N GLY A 44 -2.41 6.51 2.51
CA GLY A 44 -1.01 6.52 2.14
C GLY A 44 -0.73 5.63 0.96
N SER A 45 0.47 5.79 0.45
CA SER A 45 0.98 5.00 -0.65
C SER A 45 2.44 4.72 -0.39
N GLN A 46 2.86 3.50 -0.74
CA GLN A 46 4.24 3.10 -0.77
C GLN A 46 4.55 2.59 -2.17
N PHE A 47 5.64 3.10 -2.72
CA PHE A 47 6.16 2.76 -4.03
C PHE A 47 7.49 2.05 -3.82
N ALA A 48 7.70 0.98 -4.58
CA ALA A 48 8.99 0.30 -4.63
C ALA A 48 9.91 0.86 -5.72
N LEU A 49 9.35 1.68 -6.62
CA LEU A 49 10.01 2.13 -7.83
C LEU A 49 9.61 3.57 -8.16
N ASP A 50 10.57 4.34 -8.62
CA ASP A 50 10.30 5.46 -9.52
C ASP A 50 9.69 4.88 -10.81
N ASN A 51 8.48 5.31 -11.18
CA ASN A 51 7.72 4.74 -12.30
C ASN A 51 8.48 4.82 -13.64
N ASP A 52 9.46 5.71 -13.74
CA ASP A 52 10.21 5.99 -14.96
C ASP A 52 11.52 5.19 -15.07
N ARG A 53 11.92 4.42 -14.05
CA ARG A 53 13.17 3.63 -14.07
C ARG A 53 12.93 2.19 -14.58
N PRO A 54 13.78 1.69 -15.50
CA PRO A 54 13.66 0.31 -15.99
C PRO A 54 14.09 -0.70 -14.91
N VAL A 55 13.21 -1.66 -14.61
CA VAL A 55 13.51 -2.76 -13.70
C VAL A 55 14.22 -3.87 -14.46
N VAL A 56 15.38 -4.31 -13.97
CA VAL A 56 16.16 -5.39 -14.58
C VAL A 56 15.88 -6.74 -13.91
N PHE A 57 15.54 -6.73 -12.61
CA PHE A 57 15.20 -7.93 -11.87
C PHE A 57 14.28 -7.59 -10.67
N GLY A 58 13.29 -8.45 -10.40
CA GLY A 58 12.37 -8.28 -9.27
C GLY A 58 12.01 -9.61 -8.60
N SER A 59 12.26 -9.67 -7.29
CA SER A 59 11.95 -10.73 -6.33
C SER A 59 12.60 -12.12 -6.54
N LEU A 60 13.08 -12.70 -5.43
CA LEU A 60 13.47 -14.11 -5.28
C LEU A 60 12.30 -14.98 -4.80
N ILE A 61 11.14 -14.38 -4.51
CA ILE A 61 9.94 -15.09 -4.06
C ILE A 61 9.22 -15.63 -5.29
N SER A 62 9.59 -16.86 -5.62
CA SER A 62 8.97 -17.66 -6.68
C SER A 62 7.55 -18.06 -6.28
N ASP A 63 6.59 -17.68 -7.10
CA ASP A 63 5.20 -18.16 -7.17
C ASP A 63 5.09 -19.59 -7.77
N GLY A 64 6.21 -20.34 -7.78
CA GLY A 64 6.25 -21.74 -8.20
C GLY A 64 6.30 -21.94 -9.72
N VAL A 65 6.30 -20.87 -10.50
CA VAL A 65 6.44 -20.90 -11.97
C VAL A 65 7.84 -20.43 -12.36
N PRO A 66 8.68 -21.29 -12.96
CA PRO A 66 10.03 -20.90 -13.39
C PRO A 66 9.98 -19.71 -14.36
N GLY A 67 10.63 -18.61 -14.00
CA GLY A 67 10.79 -17.43 -14.86
C GLY A 67 9.63 -16.42 -14.82
N ALA A 68 8.69 -16.52 -13.87
CA ALA A 68 7.50 -15.68 -13.87
C ALA A 68 7.05 -15.14 -12.50
N SER A 69 7.94 -14.46 -11.76
CA SER A 69 7.58 -13.92 -10.45
C SER A 69 7.06 -12.49 -10.51
N PHE A 70 5.87 -12.30 -9.93
CA PHE A 70 5.27 -11.00 -9.70
C PHE A 70 5.79 -10.39 -8.41
N PHE A 71 6.32 -9.17 -8.49
CA PHE A 71 6.75 -8.40 -7.33
C PHE A 71 5.87 -7.18 -7.14
N ARG A 72 5.71 -6.75 -5.88
CA ARG A 72 4.93 -5.56 -5.52
C ARG A 72 5.67 -4.31 -5.98
N VAL A 73 4.98 -3.43 -6.70
CA VAL A 73 5.54 -2.13 -7.13
C VAL A 73 4.87 -0.96 -6.44
N ASN A 74 3.61 -1.13 -6.06
CA ASN A 74 2.82 -0.07 -5.44
C ASN A 74 1.86 -0.70 -4.44
N ASN A 75 1.71 -0.07 -3.29
CA ASN A 75 0.63 -0.36 -2.36
C ASN A 75 -0.03 0.95 -1.94
N ARG A 76 -1.33 1.07 -2.19
CA ARG A 76 -2.16 2.21 -1.79
C ARG A 76 -3.16 1.73 -0.76
N GLN A 77 -3.30 2.49 0.30
CA GLN A 77 -4.31 2.25 1.32
C GLN A 77 -5.05 3.55 1.61
N SER A 78 -6.37 3.46 1.71
CA SER A 78 -7.23 4.58 2.08
C SER A 78 -8.35 4.07 2.98
N GLU A 79 -8.44 4.65 4.16
CA GLU A 79 -9.52 4.46 5.11
C GLU A 79 -10.28 5.78 5.26
N PHE A 80 -11.60 5.71 5.22
CA PHE A 80 -12.47 6.78 5.68
C PHE A 80 -13.31 6.26 6.84
N SER A 81 -13.33 6.99 7.96
CA SER A 81 -14.07 6.60 9.15
C SER A 81 -14.85 7.74 9.78
N LEU A 82 -16.09 7.45 10.19
CA LEU A 82 -16.90 8.30 11.06
C LEU A 82 -16.82 7.77 12.47
N TRP A 83 -16.50 8.65 13.42
CA TRP A 83 -16.39 8.34 14.83
C TRP A 83 -17.44 9.14 15.60
N TRP A 84 -18.13 8.45 16.52
CA TRP A 84 -19.11 9.04 17.43
C TRP A 84 -18.87 8.56 18.85
N THR A 85 -18.59 9.49 19.77
CA THR A 85 -18.24 9.22 21.16
C THR A 85 -19.20 9.93 22.13
N PRO A 86 -20.46 9.46 22.28
CA PRO A 86 -21.41 10.03 23.22
C PRO A 86 -21.12 9.55 24.65
N GLY A 87 -20.43 10.37 25.45
CA GLY A 87 -20.12 10.03 26.85
C GLY A 87 -19.19 8.82 26.95
N PRO A 88 -19.56 7.74 27.66
CA PRO A 88 -18.67 6.60 27.91
C PRO A 88 -18.67 5.56 26.77
N PHE A 89 -19.27 5.85 25.62
CA PHE A 89 -19.33 4.93 24.48
C PHE A 89 -18.61 5.55 23.29
N THR A 90 -17.95 4.72 22.48
CA THR A 90 -17.47 5.11 21.15
C THR A 90 -17.92 4.09 20.13
N PHE A 91 -18.37 4.63 19.00
CA PHE A 91 -18.75 3.91 17.80
C PHE A 91 -17.91 4.43 16.64
N ALA A 92 -17.47 3.55 15.76
CA ALA A 92 -16.93 3.94 14.48
C ALA A 92 -17.44 3.05 13.35
N ALA A 93 -17.66 3.67 12.20
CA ALA A 93 -17.87 2.97 10.95
C ALA A 93 -16.76 3.39 9.99
N SER A 94 -16.06 2.42 9.41
CA SER A 94 -14.99 2.70 8.45
C SER A 94 -15.16 1.93 7.16
N TYR A 95 -14.71 2.54 6.08
CA TYR A 95 -14.49 1.92 4.79
C TYR A 95 -13.00 1.94 4.49
N ASN A 96 -12.45 0.76 4.24
CA ASN A 96 -11.05 0.50 3.99
C ASN A 96 -10.88 -0.02 2.56
N HIS A 97 -10.08 0.69 1.77
CA HIS A 97 -9.70 0.29 0.42
C HIS A 97 -8.19 0.11 0.35
N THR A 98 -7.75 -1.04 -0.14
CA THR A 98 -6.34 -1.31 -0.43
C THR A 98 -6.21 -1.76 -1.88
N LYS A 99 -5.26 -1.17 -2.61
CA LYS A 99 -4.86 -1.61 -3.93
C LYS A 99 -3.36 -1.90 -3.94
N THR A 100 -3.00 -3.10 -4.37
CA THR A 100 -1.61 -3.49 -4.56
C THR A 100 -1.38 -3.79 -6.03
N ASP A 101 -0.44 -3.08 -6.64
CA ASP A 101 -0.02 -3.31 -8.01
C ASP A 101 1.23 -4.20 -8.00
N PHE A 102 1.26 -5.16 -8.89
CA PHE A 102 2.34 -6.10 -9.11
C PHE A 102 2.83 -6.00 -10.54
N ARG A 103 4.13 -6.20 -10.73
CA ARG A 103 4.73 -6.33 -12.06
C ARG A 103 5.58 -7.58 -12.13
N GLN A 104 5.71 -8.09 -13.34
CA GLN A 104 6.65 -9.13 -13.71
C GLN A 104 7.43 -8.61 -14.92
N VAL A 105 8.74 -8.82 -14.92
CA VAL A 105 9.63 -8.44 -16.03
C VAL A 105 10.20 -9.70 -16.65
N PHE A 106 10.13 -9.80 -17.97
CA PHE A 106 10.66 -10.95 -18.70
C PHE A 106 12.13 -10.70 -19.09
N PRO A 107 13.03 -11.67 -18.87
CA PRO A 107 14.44 -11.55 -19.28
C PRO A 107 14.66 -11.29 -20.78
N ALA A 108 13.70 -11.70 -21.62
CA ALA A 108 13.73 -11.49 -23.07
C ALA A 108 13.15 -10.13 -23.52
N GLY A 109 12.78 -9.26 -22.57
CA GLY A 109 12.09 -7.99 -22.81
C GLY A 109 10.57 -8.09 -22.65
N GLY A 110 9.97 -7.02 -22.13
CA GLY A 110 8.53 -6.91 -21.87
C GLY A 110 8.16 -7.03 -20.38
N SER A 111 6.94 -6.63 -20.04
CA SER A 111 6.41 -6.71 -18.67
C SER A 111 4.91 -6.99 -18.65
N THR A 112 4.45 -7.73 -17.64
CA THR A 112 3.03 -7.93 -17.33
C THR A 112 2.71 -7.30 -15.97
N SER A 113 1.50 -6.76 -15.84
CA SER A 113 0.99 -6.19 -14.59
C SER A 113 -0.19 -7.00 -14.05
N ARG A 114 -0.29 -7.07 -12.72
CA ARG A 114 -1.45 -7.58 -12.01
C ARG A 114 -1.82 -6.60 -10.91
N GLU A 115 -3.09 -6.59 -10.55
CA GLU A 115 -3.61 -5.72 -9.50
C GLU A 115 -4.43 -6.58 -8.54
N ASN A 116 -4.29 -6.31 -7.24
CA ASN A 116 -5.16 -6.87 -6.22
C ASN A 116 -5.84 -5.72 -5.48
N GLU A 117 -7.16 -5.69 -5.54
CA GLU A 117 -7.98 -4.70 -4.86
C GLU A 117 -8.80 -5.38 -3.77
N ASN A 118 -8.75 -4.83 -2.57
CA ASN A 118 -9.48 -5.33 -1.42
C ASN A 118 -10.28 -4.19 -0.78
N ASN A 119 -11.57 -4.44 -0.56
CA ASN A 119 -12.51 -3.49 0.03
C ASN A 119 -13.08 -4.10 1.30
N LYS A 120 -13.06 -3.35 2.40
CA LYS A 120 -13.52 -3.80 3.72
C LYS A 120 -14.37 -2.71 4.36
N ILE A 121 -15.46 -3.12 5.01
CA ILE A 121 -16.24 -2.27 5.91
C ILE A 121 -16.02 -2.78 7.33
N GLU A 122 -15.77 -1.89 8.27
CA GLU A 122 -15.58 -2.23 9.68
C GLU A 122 -16.51 -1.41 10.57
N LEU A 123 -17.00 -2.08 11.62
CA LEU A 123 -17.77 -1.46 12.68
C LEU A 123 -17.02 -1.69 13.99
N ILE A 124 -16.75 -0.61 14.70
CA ILE A 124 -16.04 -0.62 15.97
C ILE A 124 -16.99 -0.10 17.04
N THR A 125 -17.08 -0.81 18.16
CA THR A 125 -17.81 -0.37 19.35
C THR A 125 -16.94 -0.62 20.58
N TRP A 126 -16.80 0.38 21.45
CA TRP A 126 -16.05 0.24 22.71
C TRP A 126 -16.64 1.10 23.82
N PHE A 127 -16.19 0.86 25.06
CA PHE A 127 -16.41 1.74 26.21
C PHE A 127 -15.20 2.66 26.42
N SER A 128 -15.45 3.96 26.55
CA SER A 128 -14.47 5.02 26.82
C SER A 128 -14.54 5.38 28.30
N PHE A 129 -13.46 5.17 29.05
CA PHE A 129 -13.36 5.52 30.47
C PHE A 129 -12.37 6.67 30.67
#